data_AF-A0AA42PKW3-F1
#
_entry.id   AF-A0AA42PKW3-F1
#
_cell.length_a   1.000
_cell.length_b   1.000
_cell.length_c   1.000
_cell.angle_alpha   90.00
_cell.angle_beta   90.00
_cell.angle_gamma   90.00
#
_symmetry.space_group_name_H-M   'P 1'
#
loop_
_entity.id
_entity.type
_entity.pdbx_description
1 polymer ?
#
loop_
_entity_poly.entity_id
_entity_poly.type
_entity_poly.pdbx_seq_one_letter_code
_entity_poly.pdbx_strand_id
1 'polypeptide(L)'
;MAAALAEVAPGKVGVEALLAEGADLENATAEALGLPATGSRCQSFDVAVDATADQARLVCNLKDDATYGVGGFSLSLVRSGAGVWNCESDVGDKSLLPEACRT
;
A
#
# COMPACT_ATOMS: atom_id res chain seq x y z
N MET A 1 11.24 -5.58 -6.31
CA MET A 1 10.28 -4.94 -5.36
C MET A 1 9.87 -3.52 -5.76
N ALA A 2 10.70 -2.72 -6.45
CA ALA A 2 10.32 -1.37 -6.88
C ALA A 2 9.04 -1.33 -7.74
N ALA A 3 8.83 -2.32 -8.59
CA ALA A 3 7.59 -2.47 -9.37
C ALA A 3 6.35 -2.68 -8.48
N ALA A 4 6.44 -3.46 -7.40
CA ALA A 4 5.34 -3.65 -6.46
C ALA A 4 4.98 -2.34 -5.73
N LEU A 5 5.99 -1.59 -5.29
CA LEU A 5 5.79 -0.25 -4.73
C LEU A 5 5.12 0.69 -5.74
N ALA A 6 5.54 0.65 -7.01
CA ALA A 6 4.93 1.46 -8.06
C ALA A 6 3.47 1.09 -8.37
N GLU A 7 3.07 -0.17 -8.13
CA GLU A 7 1.69 -0.63 -8.31
C GLU A 7 0.74 -0.09 -7.23
N VAL A 8 1.20 0.06 -5.98
CA VAL A 8 0.36 0.57 -4.88
C VAL A 8 0.45 2.10 -4.71
N ALA A 9 1.53 2.73 -5.20
CA ALA A 9 1.75 4.17 -5.07
C ALA A 9 0.63 5.09 -5.58
N PRO A 10 -0.07 4.79 -6.70
CA PRO A 10 -1.17 5.64 -7.18
C PRO A 10 -2.30 5.79 -6.16
N GLY A 11 -2.54 4.77 -5.34
CA GLY A 11 -3.60 4.78 -4.32
C GLY A 11 -3.43 5.89 -3.28
N LYS A 12 -2.20 6.41 -3.09
CA LYS A 12 -1.95 7.57 -2.23
C LYS A 12 -2.80 8.77 -2.64
N VAL A 13 -2.87 9.05 -3.95
CA VAL A 13 -3.63 10.20 -4.47
C VAL A 13 -5.12 10.01 -4.20
N GLY A 14 -5.64 8.80 -4.36
CA GLY A 14 -7.01 8.46 -4.01
C GLY A 14 -7.33 8.72 -2.54
N VAL A 15 -6.42 8.31 -1.64
CA VAL A 15 -6.57 8.58 -0.19
C VAL A 15 -6.61 10.08 0.10
N GLU A 16 -5.66 10.85 -0.44
CA GLU A 16 -5.61 12.29 -0.19
C GLU A 16 -6.86 13.01 -0.73
N ALA A 17 -7.36 12.58 -1.89
CA ALA A 17 -8.58 13.14 -2.46
C ALA A 17 -9.80 12.89 -1.56
N LEU A 18 -10.01 11.64 -1.14
CA LEU A 18 -11.15 11.29 -0.31
C LEU A 18 -11.11 11.92 1.09
N LEU A 19 -9.92 12.02 1.69
CA LEU A 19 -9.74 12.75 2.96
C LEU A 19 -10.06 14.24 2.79
N ALA A 20 -9.61 14.86 1.70
CA ALA A 20 -9.89 16.28 1.42
C ALA A 20 -11.38 16.55 1.14
N GLU A 21 -12.09 15.57 0.59
CA GLU A 21 -13.54 15.63 0.34
C GLU A 21 -14.37 15.39 1.60
N GLY A 22 -13.76 14.91 2.70
CA GLY A 22 -14.48 14.51 3.92
C GLY A 22 -15.41 13.32 3.66
N ALA A 23 -15.05 12.46 2.70
CA ALA A 23 -15.84 11.29 2.37
C ALA A 23 -15.87 10.30 3.55
N ASP A 24 -16.95 9.52 3.65
CA ASP A 24 -16.96 8.36 4.53
C ASP A 24 -16.02 7.30 3.94
N LEU A 25 -14.93 7.05 4.68
CA LEU A 25 -13.84 6.17 4.28
C LEU A 25 -13.89 4.84 5.01
N GLU A 26 -14.85 4.64 5.91
CA GLU A 26 -15.12 3.31 6.47
C GLU A 26 -15.47 2.37 5.31
N ASN A 27 -14.59 1.40 5.05
CA ASN A 27 -14.70 0.39 3.99
C ASN A 27 -14.34 0.87 2.56
N ALA A 28 -13.52 1.92 2.42
CA ALA A 28 -12.96 2.26 1.11
C ALA A 28 -12.26 1.06 0.46
N THR A 29 -12.59 0.75 -0.79
CA THR A 29 -11.94 -0.35 -1.53
C THR A 29 -10.70 0.14 -2.28
N ALA A 30 -9.82 -0.78 -2.66
CA ALA A 30 -8.66 -0.47 -3.49
C ALA A 30 -9.06 0.20 -4.81
N GLU A 31 -10.13 -0.26 -5.44
CA GLU A 31 -10.65 0.29 -6.69
C GLU A 31 -11.21 1.71 -6.54
N ALA A 32 -11.83 2.02 -5.40
CA ALA A 32 -12.27 3.37 -5.09
C ALA A 32 -11.07 4.35 -4.99
N LEU A 33 -9.88 3.85 -4.65
CA LEU A 33 -8.63 4.62 -4.64
C LEU A 33 -7.87 4.59 -5.98
N GLY A 34 -8.46 4.02 -7.02
CA GLY A 34 -7.85 3.91 -8.34
C GLY A 34 -6.80 2.80 -8.47
N LEU A 35 -6.75 1.86 -7.53
CA LEU A 35 -5.92 0.66 -7.65
C LEU A 35 -6.69 -0.44 -8.41
N PRO A 36 -6.02 -1.26 -9.23
CA PRO A 36 -6.68 -2.40 -9.88
C PRO A 36 -6.94 -3.52 -8.87
N ALA A 37 -7.84 -4.45 -9.20
CA ALA A 37 -8.08 -5.63 -8.34
C ALA A 37 -6.81 -6.51 -8.17
N THR A 38 -5.96 -6.57 -9.19
CA THR A 38 -4.68 -7.31 -9.17
C THR A 38 -3.64 -6.58 -10.02
N GLY A 39 -2.35 -6.82 -9.75
CA GLY A 39 -1.23 -6.22 -10.46
C GLY A 39 -0.27 -7.25 -11.06
N SER A 40 0.84 -6.79 -11.64
CA SER A 40 1.88 -7.69 -12.15
C SER A 40 2.68 -8.31 -11.01
N ARG A 41 2.87 -7.56 -9.91
CA ARG A 41 3.57 -7.98 -8.70
C ARG A 41 2.66 -8.15 -7.50
N CYS A 42 1.58 -7.37 -7.40
CA CYS A 42 0.59 -7.51 -6.34
C CYS A 42 -0.48 -8.53 -6.75
N GLN A 43 -0.72 -9.54 -5.92
CA GLN A 43 -1.82 -10.49 -6.05
C GLN A 43 -3.16 -9.81 -5.77
N SER A 44 -3.20 -8.93 -4.78
CA SER A 44 -4.34 -8.10 -4.42
C SER A 44 -3.86 -6.81 -3.75
N PHE A 45 -4.78 -5.89 -3.54
CA PHE A 45 -4.55 -4.66 -2.79
C PHE A 45 -5.56 -4.55 -1.67
N ASP A 46 -5.08 -4.30 -0.44
CA ASP A 46 -5.94 -4.01 0.70
C ASP A 46 -5.81 -2.56 1.11
N VAL A 47 -6.88 -2.02 1.65
CA VAL A 47 -7.00 -0.63 2.07
C VAL A 47 -7.59 -0.59 3.46
N ALA A 48 -6.98 0.20 4.32
CA ALA A 48 -7.56 0.62 5.59
C ALA A 48 -7.40 2.13 5.70
N VAL A 49 -8.49 2.83 6.00
CA VAL A 49 -8.47 4.28 6.23
C VAL A 49 -9.17 4.57 7.54
N ASP A 50 -8.52 5.35 8.38
CA ASP A 50 -9.08 5.93 9.59
C ASP A 50 -9.23 7.43 9.35
N ALA A 51 -10.42 7.84 8.93
CA ALA A 51 -10.76 9.23 8.69
C ALA A 51 -10.77 10.08 9.97
N THR A 52 -10.90 9.45 11.15
CA THR A 52 -10.90 10.20 12.42
C THR A 52 -9.50 10.57 12.87
N ALA A 53 -8.52 9.71 12.56
CA ALA A 53 -7.11 9.93 12.87
C ALA A 53 -6.30 10.49 11.68
N ASP A 54 -6.94 10.73 10.53
CA ASP A 54 -6.29 11.07 9.25
C ASP A 54 -5.20 10.06 8.85
N GLN A 55 -5.42 8.78 9.12
CA GLN A 55 -4.44 7.71 8.85
C GLN A 55 -4.92 6.80 7.73
N ALA A 56 -3.97 6.20 7.02
CA ALA A 56 -4.28 5.21 6.00
C ALA A 56 -3.17 4.16 5.88
N ARG A 57 -3.54 2.96 5.45
CA ARG A 57 -2.64 1.90 5.03
C ARG A 57 -3.11 1.36 3.69
N LEU A 58 -2.21 1.34 2.73
CA LEU A 58 -2.39 0.70 1.42
C LEU A 58 -1.44 -0.49 1.36
N VAL A 59 -1.96 -1.69 1.13
CA VAL A 59 -1.17 -2.92 1.14
C VAL A 59 -1.14 -3.49 -0.28
N CYS A 60 0.04 -3.74 -0.81
CA CYS A 60 0.26 -4.64 -1.92
C CYS A 60 0.57 -6.02 -1.36
N ASN A 61 -0.36 -6.96 -1.48
CA ASN A 61 -0.09 -8.37 -1.17
C ASN A 61 0.71 -8.94 -2.34
N LEU A 62 1.96 -9.32 -2.11
CA LEU A 62 2.88 -9.73 -3.15
C LEU A 62 2.49 -11.12 -3.68
N LYS A 63 2.59 -11.29 -4.99
CA LYS A 63 2.64 -12.63 -5.61
C LYS A 63 3.90 -13.33 -5.14
N ASP A 64 3.80 -14.65 -5.00
CA ASP A 64 4.94 -15.53 -4.77
C ASP A 64 6.04 -15.33 -5.84
N ASP A 65 7.30 -15.34 -5.41
CA ASP A 65 8.46 -15.19 -6.30
C ASP A 65 9.66 -15.91 -5.69
N ALA A 66 10.47 -16.56 -6.52
CA ALA A 66 11.63 -17.32 -6.05
C ALA A 66 12.66 -16.46 -5.27
N THR A 67 12.67 -15.14 -5.47
CA THR A 67 13.66 -14.24 -4.88
C THR A 67 13.40 -13.97 -3.40
N TYR A 68 12.13 -13.76 -3.01
CA TYR A 68 11.73 -13.45 -1.63
C TYR A 68 10.88 -14.55 -0.98
N GLY A 69 10.50 -15.57 -1.76
CA GLY A 69 9.83 -16.77 -1.28
C GLY A 69 8.35 -16.83 -1.67
N VAL A 70 7.74 -17.89 -1.18
CA VAL A 70 6.29 -18.12 -1.21
C VAL A 70 5.74 -17.79 0.18
N GLY A 71 4.53 -17.25 0.27
CA GLY A 71 3.86 -17.13 1.58
C GLY A 71 3.22 -15.79 1.93
N GLY A 72 2.64 -15.07 0.97
CA GLY A 72 1.77 -13.94 1.28
C GLY A 72 2.49 -12.74 1.90
N PHE A 73 3.72 -12.46 1.45
CA PHE A 73 4.44 -11.24 1.80
C PHE A 73 3.70 -9.99 1.31
N SER A 74 4.03 -8.85 1.89
CA SER A 74 3.41 -7.57 1.61
C SER A 74 4.39 -6.40 1.58
N LEU A 75 3.98 -5.37 0.85
CA LEU A 75 4.59 -4.05 0.88
C LEU A 75 3.46 -3.06 1.15
N SER A 76 3.61 -2.25 2.20
CA SER A 76 2.60 -1.31 2.65
C SER A 76 3.06 0.13 2.52
N LEU A 77 2.17 1.01 2.09
CA LEU A 77 2.31 2.46 2.25
C LEU A 77 1.43 2.91 3.41
N VAL A 78 2.04 3.55 4.41
CA VAL A 78 1.37 3.96 5.65
C VAL A 78 1.41 5.49 5.75
N ARG A 79 0.22 6.11 5.77
CA ARG A 79 0.01 7.53 6.00
C ARG A 79 -0.21 7.78 7.48
N SER A 80 0.57 8.69 8.05
CA SER A 80 0.35 9.23 9.39
C SER A 80 -0.72 10.34 9.38
N GLY A 81 -1.27 10.67 10.56
CA GLY A 81 -2.19 11.81 10.72
C GLY A 81 -1.59 13.17 10.31
N ALA A 82 -0.25 13.26 10.19
CA ALA A 82 0.44 14.44 9.68
C ALA A 82 0.54 14.47 8.14
N GLY A 83 -0.05 13.50 7.43
CA GLY A 83 0.05 13.36 5.96
C GLY A 83 1.38 12.83 5.45
N VAL A 84 2.28 12.40 6.34
CA VAL A 84 3.56 11.80 5.94
C VAL A 84 3.35 10.33 5.61
N TRP A 85 3.89 9.91 4.47
CA TRP A 85 3.85 8.53 3.98
C TRP A 85 5.17 7.81 4.21
N ASN A 86 5.11 6.65 4.83
CA ASN A 86 6.22 5.72 4.98
C ASN A 86 5.93 4.43 4.21
N CYS A 87 6.97 3.69 3.86
CA CYS A 87 6.81 2.35 3.30
C CYS A 87 7.31 1.30 4.30
N GLU A 88 6.55 0.23 4.45
CA GLU A 88 6.86 -0.93 5.27
C GLU A 88 6.82 -2.21 4.42
N SER A 89 7.54 -3.24 4.85
CA SER A 89 7.44 -4.58 4.24
C SER A 89 7.80 -5.65 5.25
N ASP A 90 7.15 -6.80 5.11
CA ASP A 90 7.42 -8.04 5.86
C ASP A 90 8.46 -8.95 5.18
N VAL A 91 8.98 -8.57 4.01
CA VAL A 91 10.05 -9.29 3.33
C VAL A 91 11.32 -9.19 4.17
N GLY A 92 11.81 -10.34 4.63
CA GLY A 92 12.94 -10.41 5.56
C GLY A 92 14.27 -9.93 4.97
N ASP A 93 14.53 -10.20 3.68
CA ASP A 93 15.73 -9.70 3.02
C ASP A 93 15.53 -8.25 2.55
N LYS A 94 15.94 -7.32 3.41
CA LYS A 94 15.88 -5.87 3.17
C LYS A 94 16.69 -5.43 1.94
N SER A 95 17.67 -6.21 1.47
CA SER A 95 18.44 -5.85 0.27
C SER A 95 17.59 -5.87 -1.00
N LEU A 96 16.52 -6.67 -1.01
CA LEU A 96 15.56 -6.78 -2.11
C LEU A 96 14.58 -5.61 -2.18
N LEU A 97 14.42 -4.88 -1.08
CA LEU A 97 13.43 -3.82 -0.93
C LEU A 97 13.87 -2.51 -1.61
N PRO A 98 12.91 -1.71 -2.11
CA PRO A 98 13.19 -0.35 -2.53
C PRO A 98 13.65 0.45 -1.31
N GLU A 99 14.51 1.45 -1.52
CA GLU A 99 15.10 2.25 -0.43
C GLU A 99 14.03 2.78 0.55
N ALA A 100 12.91 3.27 0.03
CA ALA A 100 11.80 3.79 0.81
C ALA A 100 11.20 2.79 1.82
N CYS A 101 11.34 1.48 1.58
CA CYS A 101 10.75 0.40 2.37
C CYS A 101 11.78 -0.38 3.22
N ARG A 102 13.04 0.08 3.26
CA ARG A 102 14.13 -0.63 3.98
C ARG A 102 14.17 -0.36 5.49
N THR A 103 13.25 0.47 5.99
CA THR A 103 13.14 0.80 7.41
C THR A 103 12.63 -0.36 8.26
#